data_AF-A0A0C9T1Z1-F1
#
_entry.id   AF-A0A0C9T1Z1-F1
#
_cell.length_a   1.000
_cell.length_b   1.000
_cell.length_c   1.000
_cell.angle_alpha   90.00
_cell.angle_beta   90.00
_cell.angle_gamma   90.00
#
_symmetry.space_group_name_H-M   'P 1'
#
loop_
_entity.id
_entity.type
_entity.pdbx_description
1 polymer ?
#
loop_
_entity_poly.entity_id
_entity_poly.type
_entity_poly.pdbx_seq_one_letter_code
_entity_poly.pdbx_strand_id
1 'polypeptide(L)'
;DGSDWSVLPDWEARKGIVNDIMTVMSAEVPNELQERFADDTWFKEVIEHLAGSDKDKDPRIRRRAKHRAANFMIDEGKLWLIKLKGTDRVTRVECIPTREGFQTALKTHEDNGHFGWEHTKLKLNERFFWP
;
A
#
# COMPACT_ATOMS: atom_id res chain seq x y z
N ASP A 1 25.32 -45.55 26.23
CA ASP A 1 24.58 -44.41 26.82
C ASP A 1 23.95 -43.63 25.67
N GLY A 2 22.65 -43.88 25.47
CA GLY A 2 21.92 -43.39 24.31
C GLY A 2 21.64 -41.89 24.36
N SER A 3 21.85 -41.24 23.22
CA SER A 3 21.12 -40.03 22.86
C SER A 3 20.89 -40.06 21.36
N ASP A 4 20.05 -41.01 20.95
CA ASP A 4 19.48 -41.19 19.62
C ASP A 4 18.43 -40.09 19.36
N TRP A 5 18.88 -38.83 19.34
CA TRP A 5 18.01 -37.70 19.01
C TRP A 5 18.01 -37.51 17.50
N SER A 6 17.27 -38.38 16.82
CA SER A 6 16.79 -38.08 15.48
C SER A 6 15.83 -36.89 15.59
N VAL A 7 16.32 -35.69 15.30
CA VAL A 7 15.46 -34.53 15.06
C VAL A 7 14.67 -34.85 13.80
N LEU A 8 13.40 -35.25 13.96
CA LEU A 8 12.50 -35.48 12.85
C LEU A 8 12.30 -34.16 12.10
N PRO A 9 12.66 -34.07 10.81
CA PRO A 9 12.47 -32.86 10.03
C PRO A 9 11.07 -32.88 9.42
N ASP A 10 10.00 -32.64 10.20
CA ASP A 10 8.66 -32.76 9.60
C ASP A 10 7.54 -31.85 10.14
N TRP A 11 7.88 -30.68 10.71
CA TRP A 11 6.88 -29.63 10.92
C TRP A 11 7.13 -28.36 10.09
N GLU A 12 8.40 -28.04 9.78
CA GLU A 12 8.77 -26.95 8.87
C GLU A 12 8.73 -27.38 7.39
N ALA A 13 8.86 -28.68 7.10
CA ALA A 13 8.85 -29.22 5.73
C ALA A 13 7.45 -29.28 5.09
N ARG A 14 6.37 -29.34 5.90
CA ARG A 14 4.98 -29.46 5.41
C ARG A 14 4.31 -28.13 5.10
N LYS A 15 4.87 -27.04 5.62
CA LYS A 15 4.47 -25.69 5.26
C LYS A 15 5.71 -25.02 4.68
N GLY A 16 5.90 -25.17 3.38
CA GLY A 16 6.85 -24.32 2.64
C GLY A 16 6.69 -22.87 3.10
N ILE A 17 7.81 -22.16 3.22
CA ILE A 17 7.95 -20.79 3.76
C ILE A 17 6.64 -19.99 3.60
N VAL A 18 5.84 -19.93 4.67
CA VAL A 18 4.50 -19.33 4.65
C VAL A 18 4.57 -17.80 4.60
N ASN A 19 5.72 -17.24 4.97
CA ASN A 19 6.02 -15.82 4.86
C ASN A 19 6.97 -15.61 3.70
N ASP A 20 6.44 -15.64 2.49
CA ASP A 20 7.18 -15.16 1.34
C ASP A 20 7.26 -13.62 1.41
N ILE A 21 8.22 -13.13 2.20
CA ILE A 21 8.51 -11.70 2.42
C ILE A 21 9.01 -11.05 1.11
N MET A 22 9.29 -11.84 0.08
CA MET A 22 9.88 -11.42 -1.19
C MET A 22 9.08 -11.88 -2.41
N THR A 23 7.77 -12.13 -2.30
CA THR A 23 6.95 -12.35 -3.50
C THR A 23 6.88 -11.05 -4.29
N VAL A 24 7.80 -10.86 -5.24
CA VAL A 24 7.63 -9.91 -6.33
C VAL A 24 6.63 -10.54 -7.28
N MET A 25 5.34 -10.54 -6.90
CA MET A 25 4.29 -10.76 -7.88
C MET A 25 4.38 -9.59 -8.84
N SER A 26 4.76 -9.85 -10.09
CA SER A 26 4.50 -8.94 -11.19
C SER A 26 2.98 -8.94 -11.41
N ALA A 27 2.24 -8.40 -10.46
CA ALA A 27 0.82 -8.17 -10.59
C ALA A 27 0.67 -7.15 -11.71
N GLU A 28 0.07 -7.57 -12.82
CA GLU A 28 -0.39 -6.63 -13.83
C GLU A 28 -1.26 -5.59 -13.13
N VAL A 29 -0.82 -4.34 -13.15
CA VAL A 29 -1.57 -3.26 -12.52
C VAL A 29 -2.87 -3.11 -13.30
N PRO A 30 -4.04 -3.26 -12.65
CA PRO A 30 -5.31 -3.18 -13.36
C PRO A 30 -5.45 -1.82 -14.05
N ASN A 31 -5.89 -1.81 -15.31
CA ASN A 31 -6.15 -0.56 -16.04
C ASN A 31 -7.13 0.35 -15.28
N GLU A 32 -8.10 -0.23 -14.58
CA GLU A 32 -9.06 0.47 -13.74
C GLU A 32 -8.40 1.35 -12.67
N LEU A 33 -7.27 0.89 -12.09
CA LEU A 33 -6.54 1.66 -11.10
C LEU A 33 -5.83 2.85 -11.75
N GLN A 34 -5.27 2.68 -12.95
CA GLN A 34 -4.64 3.78 -13.69
C GLN A 34 -5.67 4.84 -14.09
N GLU A 35 -6.85 4.41 -14.54
CA GLU A 35 -7.96 5.29 -14.89
C GLU A 35 -8.49 6.05 -13.67
N ARG A 36 -8.67 5.37 -12.52
CA ARG A 36 -9.16 5.99 -11.28
C ARG A 36 -8.29 7.16 -10.82
N PHE A 37 -6.98 7.06 -11.01
CA PHE A 37 -5.96 8.04 -10.60
C PHE A 37 -5.41 8.89 -11.76
N ALA A 38 -6.02 8.87 -12.95
CA ALA A 38 -5.49 9.53 -14.14
C ALA A 38 -5.28 11.05 -13.98
N ASP A 39 -6.16 11.71 -13.22
CA ASP A 39 -6.13 13.15 -12.96
C ASP A 39 -5.12 13.53 -11.85
N ASP A 40 -4.66 12.57 -11.06
CA ASP A 40 -3.72 12.80 -9.96
C ASP A 40 -2.28 12.59 -10.40
N THR A 41 -1.64 13.67 -10.83
CA THR A 41 -0.24 13.66 -11.28
C THR A 41 0.70 13.02 -10.22
N TRP A 42 0.40 13.22 -8.94
CA TRP A 42 1.20 12.68 -7.84
C TRP A 42 1.12 11.15 -7.76
N PHE A 43 -0.10 10.59 -7.76
CA PHE A 43 -0.31 9.15 -7.71
C PHE A 43 0.01 8.46 -9.02
N LYS A 44 -0.18 9.13 -10.16
CA LYS A 44 0.16 8.61 -11.49
C LYS A 44 1.62 8.20 -11.58
N GLU A 45 2.55 9.03 -11.12
CA GLU A 45 3.98 8.67 -11.11
C GLU A 45 4.27 7.44 -10.23
N VAL A 46 3.56 7.29 -9.11
CA VAL A 46 3.70 6.15 -8.21
C VAL A 46 3.18 4.88 -8.87
N ILE A 47 1.97 4.92 -9.44
CA ILE A 47 1.32 3.79 -10.08
C ILE A 47 2.13 3.33 -11.30
N GLU A 48 2.59 4.26 -12.14
CA GLU A 48 3.44 3.94 -13.30
C GLU A 48 4.75 3.26 -12.90
N HIS A 49 5.37 3.69 -11.78
CA HIS A 49 6.56 3.03 -11.25
C HIS A 49 6.26 1.62 -10.73
N LEU A 50 5.18 1.47 -9.96
CA LEU A 50 4.76 0.16 -9.43
C LEU A 50 4.35 -0.81 -10.56
N ALA A 51 3.79 -0.29 -11.66
CA ALA A 51 3.48 -1.06 -12.87
C ALA A 51 4.71 -1.41 -13.71
N GLY A 52 5.88 -0.82 -13.43
CA GLY A 52 7.10 -1.01 -14.21
C GLY A 52 7.07 -0.33 -15.59
N SER A 53 6.19 0.66 -15.78
CA SER A 53 6.02 1.41 -17.04
C SER A 53 7.05 2.53 -17.23
N ASP A 54 7.96 2.75 -16.28
CA ASP A 54 8.95 3.83 -16.30
C ASP A 54 10.35 3.40 -16.76
N LYS A 55 10.48 2.19 -17.33
CA LYS A 55 11.77 1.63 -17.79
C LYS A 55 12.48 2.49 -18.84
N ASP A 56 11.71 3.12 -19.73
CA ASP A 56 12.21 3.95 -20.84
C ASP A 56 12.40 5.43 -20.44
N LYS A 57 12.04 5.81 -19.21
CA LYS A 57 12.20 7.19 -18.73
C LYS A 57 13.64 7.48 -18.32
N ASP A 58 13.97 8.77 -18.29
CA ASP A 58 15.26 9.26 -17.79
C ASP A 58 15.59 8.65 -16.39
N PRO A 59 16.83 8.16 -16.16
CA PRO A 59 17.23 7.56 -14.89
C PRO A 59 16.94 8.42 -13.65
N ARG A 60 16.99 9.75 -13.77
CA ARG A 60 16.66 10.70 -12.71
C ARG A 60 15.17 10.69 -12.39
N ILE A 61 14.31 10.64 -13.42
CA ILE A 61 12.85 10.55 -13.26
C ILE A 61 12.49 9.22 -12.60
N ARG A 62 13.07 8.11 -13.07
CA ARG A 62 12.89 6.78 -12.48
C ARG A 62 13.32 6.73 -11.02
N ARG A 63 14.46 7.34 -10.67
CA ARG A 63 14.93 7.40 -9.27
C ARG A 63 13.98 8.21 -8.37
N ARG A 64 13.43 9.31 -8.88
CA ARG A 64 12.42 10.11 -8.18
C ARG A 64 11.13 9.33 -7.96
N ALA A 65 10.64 8.64 -8.99
CA ALA A 65 9.44 7.82 -8.94
C ALA A 65 9.62 6.66 -7.95
N LYS A 66 10.76 5.96 -7.99
CA LYS A 66 11.14 4.93 -7.00
C LYS A 66 11.09 5.43 -5.57
N HIS A 67 11.69 6.60 -5.31
CA HIS A 67 11.69 7.17 -3.97
C HIS A 67 10.28 7.54 -3.50
N ARG A 68 9.43 8.05 -4.40
CA ARG A 68 8.02 8.37 -4.08
C ARG A 68 7.20 7.11 -3.80
N ALA A 69 7.41 6.06 -4.59
CA ALA A 69 6.70 4.80 -4.50
C ALA A 69 7.19 3.88 -3.36
N ALA A 70 8.25 4.24 -2.63
CA ALA A 70 8.93 3.35 -1.68
C ALA A 70 8.02 2.75 -0.60
N ASN A 71 6.97 3.48 -0.20
CA ASN A 71 6.02 3.04 0.81
C ASN A 71 4.65 2.70 0.22
N PHE A 72 4.55 2.53 -1.09
CA PHE A 72 3.29 2.21 -1.75
C PHE A 72 3.30 0.76 -2.25
N MET A 73 2.12 0.14 -2.23
CA MET A 73 1.91 -1.17 -2.81
C MET A 73 0.56 -1.23 -3.50
N ILE A 74 0.46 -2.04 -4.54
CA ILE A 74 -0.81 -2.37 -5.18
C ILE A 74 -1.21 -3.74 -4.67
N ASP A 75 -2.40 -3.82 -4.09
CA ASP A 75 -2.96 -5.05 -3.53
C ASP A 75 -4.48 -5.05 -3.74
N GLU A 76 -5.03 -6.17 -4.18
CA GLU A 76 -6.46 -6.35 -4.51
C GLU A 76 -7.03 -5.25 -5.43
N GLY A 77 -6.25 -4.80 -6.42
CA GLY A 77 -6.65 -3.73 -7.35
C GLY A 77 -6.76 -2.33 -6.74
N LYS A 78 -6.25 -2.15 -5.52
CA LYS A 78 -6.21 -0.87 -4.82
C LYS A 78 -4.78 -0.43 -4.58
N LEU A 79 -4.58 0.89 -4.48
CA LEU A 79 -3.32 1.46 -4.06
C LEU A 79 -3.31 1.63 -2.54
N TRP A 80 -2.26 1.17 -1.88
CA TRP A 80 -2.09 1.23 -0.44
C TRP A 80 -0.82 1.99 -0.07
N LEU A 81 -0.90 2.82 0.98
CA LEU A 81 0.25 3.41 1.64
C LEU A 81 0.60 2.58 2.87
N ILE A 82 1.82 2.03 2.89
CA ILE A 82 2.39 1.29 4.01
C ILE A 82 2.97 2.30 5.02
N LYS A 83 2.55 2.15 6.27
CA LYS A 83 3.04 2.92 7.41
C LYS A 83 4.14 2.11 8.10
N LEU A 84 5.34 2.66 8.16
CA LEU A 84 6.52 1.95 8.66
C LEU A 84 6.85 2.25 10.13
N LYS A 85 6.26 3.29 10.73
CA LYS A 85 6.59 3.65 12.11
C LYS A 85 5.81 2.76 13.07
N GLY A 86 6.49 2.20 14.08
CA GLY A 86 5.84 1.42 15.13
C GLY A 86 4.83 2.21 15.98
N THR A 87 4.83 3.54 15.89
CA THR A 87 3.86 4.43 16.52
C THR A 87 2.60 4.66 15.68
N ASP A 88 2.59 4.22 14.43
CA ASP A 88 1.42 4.38 13.56
C ASP A 88 0.29 3.45 14.03
N ARG A 89 -0.93 3.98 14.11
CA ARG A 89 -2.11 3.24 14.60
C ARG A 89 -2.51 2.07 13.68
N VAL A 90 -2.14 2.16 12.41
CA VAL A 90 -2.49 1.22 11.34
C VAL A 90 -1.27 0.95 10.48
N THR A 91 -1.17 -0.28 9.97
CA THR A 91 -0.03 -0.75 9.17
C THR A 91 -0.09 -0.29 7.71
N ARG A 92 -1.31 -0.13 7.16
CA ARG A 92 -1.55 0.37 5.81
C ARG A 92 -2.86 1.13 5.74
N VAL A 93 -2.96 2.05 4.79
CA VAL A 93 -4.17 2.82 4.48
C VAL A 93 -4.44 2.83 2.98
N GLU A 94 -5.71 2.83 2.59
CA GLU A 94 -6.11 2.90 1.18
C GLU A 94 -5.81 4.31 0.64
N CYS A 95 -5.17 4.39 -0.51
CA CYS A 95 -4.98 5.65 -1.21
C CYS A 95 -6.23 5.95 -2.03
N ILE A 96 -6.66 7.20 -2.02
CA ILE A 96 -7.78 7.67 -2.84
C ILE A 96 -7.36 8.83 -3.72
N PRO A 97 -7.96 9.00 -4.91
CA PRO A 97 -7.75 10.19 -5.71
C PRO A 97 -8.17 11.47 -4.97
N THR A 98 -7.50 12.58 -5.24
CA THR A 98 -7.79 13.91 -4.67
C THR A 98 -9.24 14.31 -4.95
N ARG A 99 -9.77 13.97 -6.14
CA ARG A 99 -11.18 14.23 -6.51
C ARG A 99 -12.19 13.52 -5.61
N GLU A 100 -11.82 12.40 -4.97
CA GLU A 100 -12.66 11.64 -4.05
C GLU A 100 -12.46 12.07 -2.58
N GLY A 101 -11.39 12.82 -2.29
CA GLY A 101 -10.97 13.20 -0.94
C GLY A 101 -12.01 14.01 -0.17
N PHE A 102 -12.61 15.02 -0.80
CA PHE A 102 -13.62 15.86 -0.14
C PHE A 102 -14.88 15.07 0.23
N GLN A 103 -15.41 14.26 -0.71
CA GLN A 103 -16.61 13.45 -0.46
C GLN A 103 -16.34 12.40 0.63
N THR A 104 -15.14 11.82 0.63
CA THR A 104 -14.71 10.87 1.67
C THR A 104 -14.60 11.54 3.04
N ALA A 105 -14.07 12.76 3.10
CA ALA A 105 -13.99 13.54 4.33
C ALA A 105 -15.37 13.93 4.87
N LEU A 106 -16.28 14.39 3.99
CA LEU A 106 -17.66 14.73 4.36
C LEU A 106 -18.39 13.51 4.93
N LYS A 107 -18.35 12.38 4.21
CA LYS A 107 -18.97 11.13 4.66
C LYS A 107 -18.38 10.66 5.99
N THR A 108 -17.07 10.76 6.17
CA THR A 108 -16.43 10.38 7.43
C THR A 108 -16.86 11.27 8.57
N HIS A 109 -17.04 12.58 8.33
CA HIS A 109 -17.54 13.51 9.33
C HIS A 109 -18.99 13.17 9.76
N GLU A 110 -19.86 12.90 8.79
CA GLU A 110 -21.25 12.48 9.03
C GLU A 110 -21.31 11.15 9.81
N ASP A 111 -20.60 10.13 9.33
CA ASP A 111 -20.57 8.78 9.92
C ASP A 111 -19.95 8.77 11.33
N ASN A 112 -18.99 9.67 11.57
CA ASN A 112 -18.34 9.81 12.87
C ASN A 112 -19.20 10.64 13.84
N GLY A 113 -20.42 11.05 13.51
CA GLY A 113 -21.31 11.78 14.43
C GLY A 113 -21.07 13.29 14.47
N HIS A 114 -20.61 13.88 13.36
CA HIS A 114 -20.35 15.31 13.21
C HIS A 114 -19.31 15.89 14.19
N PHE A 115 -18.38 15.08 14.66
CA PHE A 115 -17.29 15.58 15.50
C PHE A 115 -16.40 16.57 14.75
N GLY A 116 -15.74 17.43 15.52
CA GLY A 116 -14.81 18.43 15.00
C GLY A 116 -13.69 17.85 14.14
N TRP A 117 -12.97 18.75 13.49
CA TRP A 117 -11.90 18.47 12.53
C TRP A 117 -10.89 17.42 13.02
N GLU A 118 -10.41 17.51 14.27
CA GLU A 118 -9.36 16.62 14.77
C GLU A 118 -9.80 15.15 14.83
N HIS A 119 -11.02 14.90 15.31
CA HIS A 119 -11.59 13.57 15.36
C HIS A 119 -11.84 13.01 13.96
N THR A 120 -12.36 13.84 13.06
CA THR A 120 -12.58 13.47 11.65
C THR A 120 -11.25 13.11 10.98
N LYS A 121 -10.21 13.94 11.17
CA LYS A 121 -8.85 13.70 10.66
C LYS A 121 -8.25 12.40 11.19
N LEU A 122 -8.37 12.14 12.50
CA LEU A 122 -7.91 10.89 13.10
C LEU A 122 -8.58 9.69 12.42
N LYS A 123 -9.90 9.74 12.21
CA LYS A 123 -10.64 8.65 11.58
C LYS A 123 -10.28 8.45 10.11
N LEU A 124 -10.08 9.54 9.38
CA LEU A 124 -9.60 9.50 8.00
C LEU A 124 -8.22 8.84 7.90
N ASN A 125 -7.28 9.26 8.74
CA ASN A 125 -5.91 8.73 8.74
C ASN A 125 -5.80 7.25 9.14
N GLU A 126 -6.84 6.66 9.73
CA GLU A 126 -6.90 5.21 10.00
C GLU A 126 -7.25 4.39 8.76
N ARG A 127 -7.84 5.02 7.72
CA ARG A 127 -8.40 4.29 6.57
C ARG A 127 -7.87 4.77 5.23
N PHE A 128 -7.70 6.08 5.08
CA PHE A 128 -7.47 6.73 3.80
C PHE A 128 -6.22 7.62 3.82
N PHE A 129 -5.63 7.78 2.64
CA PHE A 129 -4.56 8.73 2.39
C PHE A 129 -4.73 9.39 1.03
N TRP A 130 -4.57 10.71 1.00
CA TRP A 130 -4.37 11.50 -0.21
C TRP A 130 -3.55 12.77 0.13
N PRO A 131 -2.79 13.33 -0.83
CA PRO A 131 -2.00 14.55 -0.64
C PRO A 131 -2.84 15.82 -0.50
#